data_AF-A0A2N7W0T0-F1
#
_entry.id   AF-A0A2N7W0T0-F1
#
_cell.length_a   1.000
_cell.length_b   1.000
_cell.length_c   1.000
_cell.angle_alpha   90.00
_cell.angle_beta   90.00
_cell.angle_gamma   90.00
#
_symmetry.space_group_name_H-M   'P 1'
#
loop_
_entity.id
_entity.type
_entity.pdbx_description
1 polymer ?
#
loop_
_entity_poly.entity_id
_entity_poly.type
_entity_poly.pdbx_seq_one_letter_code
_entity_poly.pdbx_strand_id
1 'polypeptide(L)'
;MRSPDFIQRFKLEAPMLAHPNPLLCPIVPPVPKTESEQTRAALTQVSTDIRLLHTLRRLQAKCIHGQDFIDARAYEREIDALACRIDGFLEALSCVGAIGAGSAFMYQRAAGAAQRPIAVNGPSGGTTKAYNEWRTTVERLYVDSALTMDDVRGDA
;
A
#
# COMPACT_ATOMS: atom_id res chain seq x y z
N MET A 1 -41.65 -51.90 -16.50
CA MET A 1 -40.45 -52.72 -16.82
C MET A 1 -39.51 -51.88 -17.68
N ARG A 2 -38.19 -51.97 -17.42
CA ARG A 2 -37.03 -51.19 -17.95
C ARG A 2 -36.83 -49.84 -17.24
N SER A 3 -35.66 -49.43 -16.76
CA SER A 3 -34.37 -50.05 -16.42
C SER A 3 -33.63 -49.01 -15.54
N PRO A 4 -32.95 -49.37 -14.44
CA PRO A 4 -32.32 -48.42 -13.54
C PRO A 4 -30.84 -48.20 -13.92
N ASP A 5 -30.55 -47.43 -14.97
CA ASP A 5 -29.16 -47.14 -15.38
C ASP A 5 -29.00 -45.73 -15.97
N PHE A 6 -29.33 -44.71 -15.17
CA PHE A 6 -29.03 -43.31 -15.50
C PHE A 6 -28.24 -42.61 -14.38
N ILE A 7 -27.36 -43.37 -13.71
CA ILE A 7 -26.29 -42.83 -12.87
C ILE A 7 -25.01 -43.46 -13.38
N GLN A 8 -24.35 -42.81 -14.33
CA GLN A 8 -22.91 -42.90 -14.65
C GLN A 8 -22.66 -42.29 -16.02
N ARG A 9 -22.42 -40.97 -16.10
CA ARG A 9 -21.65 -40.35 -17.21
C ARG A 9 -21.29 -38.87 -17.03
N PHE A 10 -20.91 -38.47 -15.83
CA PHE A 10 -20.07 -37.29 -15.65
C PHE A 10 -18.78 -37.72 -14.95
N LYS A 11 -17.96 -38.47 -15.70
CA LYS A 11 -16.55 -38.62 -15.39
C LYS A 11 -15.91 -37.25 -15.55
N LEU A 12 -15.17 -36.86 -14.51
CA LEU A 12 -14.15 -35.82 -14.56
C LEU A 12 -13.29 -36.01 -15.80
N GLU A 13 -13.13 -34.94 -16.57
CA GLU A 13 -11.90 -34.66 -17.32
C GLU A 13 -11.91 -33.16 -17.64
N ALA A 14 -11.15 -32.40 -16.84
CA ALA A 14 -10.67 -31.10 -17.25
C ALA A 14 -9.59 -31.30 -18.31
N PRO A 15 -9.50 -30.37 -19.29
CA PRO A 15 -8.17 -29.93 -19.69
C PRO A 15 -8.10 -28.41 -19.68
N MET A 16 -7.26 -27.95 -18.75
CA MET A 16 -6.26 -26.90 -18.90
C MET A 16 -6.47 -25.91 -20.05
N LEU A 17 -6.74 -24.64 -19.69
CA LEU A 17 -6.11 -23.46 -20.27
C LEU A 17 -6.28 -22.28 -19.31
N ALA A 18 -5.72 -22.41 -18.11
CA ALA A 18 -5.37 -21.24 -17.31
C ALA A 18 -3.85 -21.10 -17.41
N HIS A 19 -3.38 -20.17 -18.25
CA HIS A 19 -2.03 -19.63 -18.06
C HIS A 19 -2.00 -19.02 -16.65
N PRO A 20 -1.23 -19.58 -15.71
CA PRO A 20 -1.01 -18.89 -14.45
C PRO A 20 -0.14 -17.69 -14.80
N ASN A 21 -0.67 -16.48 -14.63
CA ASN A 21 0.18 -15.31 -14.54
C ASN A 21 1.09 -15.54 -13.31
N PRO A 22 2.40 -15.75 -13.47
CA PRO A 22 3.29 -16.16 -12.38
C PRO A 22 3.49 -15.07 -11.31
N LEU A 23 2.85 -13.91 -11.50
CA LEU A 23 2.88 -12.76 -10.59
C LEU A 23 1.69 -12.69 -9.64
N LEU A 24 0.72 -13.61 -9.72
CA LEU A 24 -0.50 -13.62 -8.90
C LEU A 24 -0.58 -14.87 -8.01
N CYS A 25 0.55 -15.36 -7.50
CA CYS A 25 0.52 -16.23 -6.33
C CYS A 25 0.05 -15.37 -5.14
N PRO A 26 -1.02 -15.73 -4.41
CA PRO A 26 -1.21 -15.16 -3.08
C PRO A 26 0.01 -15.59 -2.27
N ILE A 27 0.90 -14.63 -1.98
CA ILE A 27 1.98 -14.83 -1.02
C ILE A 27 1.26 -15.00 0.32
N VAL A 28 0.95 -16.26 0.65
CA VAL A 28 0.47 -16.61 1.98
C VAL A 28 1.72 -16.57 2.86
N PRO A 29 1.88 -15.56 3.74
CA PRO A 29 3.04 -15.54 4.61
C PRO A 29 3.02 -16.80 5.49
N PRO A 30 4.17 -17.45 5.72
CA PRO A 30 4.25 -18.61 6.58
C PRO A 30 3.74 -18.26 7.98
N VAL A 31 2.94 -19.15 8.56
CA VAL A 31 2.40 -18.97 9.92
C VAL A 31 3.57 -18.93 10.91
N PRO A 32 3.75 -17.83 11.65
CA PRO A 32 4.86 -17.68 12.59
C PRO A 32 4.72 -18.64 13.78
N LYS A 33 5.83 -19.30 14.14
CA LYS A 33 5.92 -20.34 15.16
C LYS A 33 6.28 -19.81 16.56
N THR A 34 6.70 -18.55 16.66
CA THR A 34 7.06 -17.88 17.92
C THR A 34 6.59 -16.42 17.96
N GLU A 35 6.46 -15.83 19.15
CA GLU A 35 6.07 -14.41 19.34
C GLU A 35 7.04 -13.43 18.64
N SER A 36 8.33 -13.80 18.57
CA SER A 36 9.36 -13.05 17.83
C SER A 36 9.12 -13.09 16.31
N GLU A 37 8.70 -14.23 15.76
CA GLU A 37 8.34 -14.35 14.34
C GLU A 37 7.04 -13.61 14.01
N GLN A 38 6.07 -13.60 14.92
CA GLN A 38 4.85 -12.81 14.78
C GLN A 38 5.14 -11.32 14.69
N THR A 39 6.00 -10.82 15.59
CA THR A 39 6.43 -9.42 15.60
C THR A 39 7.18 -9.07 14.31
N ARG A 40 8.07 -9.96 13.84
CA ARG A 40 8.79 -9.76 12.57
C ARG A 40 7.85 -9.74 11.38
N ALA A 41 6.87 -10.63 11.32
CA ALA A 41 5.87 -10.64 10.24
C ALA A 41 5.01 -9.36 10.27
N ALA A 42 4.59 -8.92 11.46
CA ALA A 42 3.87 -7.68 11.68
C ALA A 42 4.65 -6.45 11.18
N LEU A 43 5.93 -6.32 11.54
CA LEU A 43 6.79 -5.23 11.06
C LEU A 43 7.09 -5.29 9.56
N THR A 44 7.13 -6.50 9.00
CA THR A 44 7.22 -6.69 7.54
C THR A 44 5.98 -6.19 6.83
N GLN A 45 4.79 -6.42 7.41
CA GLN A 45 3.53 -5.89 6.89
C GLN A 45 3.52 -4.36 6.96
N VAL A 46 3.91 -3.75 8.10
CA VAL A 46 4.00 -2.28 8.23
C VAL A 46 4.94 -1.70 7.17
N SER A 47 6.10 -2.34 6.94
CA SER A 47 7.05 -1.91 5.92
C SER A 47 6.43 -1.97 4.51
N THR A 48 5.61 -2.98 4.23
CA THR A 48 4.89 -3.12 2.95
C THR A 48 3.81 -2.06 2.81
N ASP A 49 3.05 -1.80 3.87
CA ASP A 49 2.00 -0.78 3.90
C ASP A 49 2.59 0.62 3.69
N ILE A 50 3.75 0.92 4.28
CA ILE A 50 4.46 2.19 4.04
C ILE A 50 4.86 2.32 2.56
N ARG A 51 5.39 1.26 1.92
CA ARG A 51 5.72 1.31 0.49
C ARG A 51 4.49 1.51 -0.39
N LEU A 52 3.37 0.88 -0.02
CA LEU A 52 2.09 1.09 -0.69
C LEU A 52 1.63 2.54 -0.54
N LEU A 53 1.73 3.12 0.67
CA LEU A 53 1.39 4.51 0.96
C LEU A 53 2.14 5.50 0.05
N HIS A 54 3.45 5.30 -0.10
CA HIS A 54 4.29 6.07 -1.03
C HIS A 54 3.86 5.88 -2.50
N THR A 55 3.46 4.67 -2.87
CA THR A 55 2.98 4.37 -4.23
C THR A 55 1.65 5.06 -4.53
N LEU A 56 0.68 4.97 -3.62
CA LEU A 56 -0.60 5.67 -3.74
C LEU A 56 -0.40 7.19 -3.82
N ARG A 57 0.51 7.76 -3.01
CA ARG A 57 0.80 9.19 -3.06
C ARG A 57 1.38 9.61 -4.42
N ARG A 58 2.24 8.80 -5.01
CA ARG A 58 2.77 9.04 -6.37
C ARG A 58 1.66 8.96 -7.44
N LEU A 59 0.77 7.97 -7.35
CA LEU A 59 -0.37 7.85 -8.27
C LEU A 59 -1.31 9.05 -8.16
N GLN A 60 -1.60 9.50 -6.94
CA GLN A 60 -2.38 10.70 -6.72
C GLN A 60 -1.74 11.93 -7.37
N ALA A 61 -0.42 12.13 -7.19
CA ALA A 61 0.31 13.24 -7.81
C ALA A 61 0.23 13.20 -9.35
N LYS A 62 0.32 12.00 -9.95
CA LYS A 62 0.13 11.81 -11.40
C LYS A 62 -1.27 12.23 -11.85
N CYS A 63 -2.32 11.81 -11.14
CA CYS A 63 -3.70 12.20 -11.45
C CYS A 63 -3.90 13.72 -11.33
N ILE A 64 -3.37 14.36 -10.28
CA ILE A 64 -3.45 15.81 -10.12
C ILE A 64 -2.73 16.52 -11.28
N HIS A 65 -1.55 16.04 -11.68
CA HIS A 65 -0.80 16.59 -12.82
C HIS A 65 -1.56 16.43 -14.15
N GLY A 66 -2.20 15.28 -14.34
CA GLY A 66 -3.06 14.99 -15.50
C GLY A 66 -4.44 15.63 -15.47
N GLN A 67 -4.79 16.37 -14.41
CA GLN A 67 -6.12 16.95 -14.16
C GLN A 67 -7.25 15.93 -13.95
N ASP A 68 -6.90 14.68 -13.62
CA ASP A 68 -7.83 13.59 -13.29
C ASP A 68 -8.24 13.66 -11.81
N PHE A 69 -9.06 14.66 -11.48
CA PHE A 69 -9.40 14.96 -10.07
C PHE A 69 -10.31 13.93 -9.39
N ILE A 70 -11.03 13.10 -10.16
CA ILE A 70 -11.88 12.02 -9.61
C ILE A 70 -10.98 10.94 -8.99
N ASP A 71 -10.01 10.44 -9.76
CA ASP A 71 -9.08 9.42 -9.31
C ASP A 71 -8.14 9.96 -8.23
N ALA A 72 -7.71 11.23 -8.32
CA ALA A 72 -6.92 11.87 -7.28
C ALA A 72 -7.64 11.90 -5.91
N ARG A 73 -8.96 12.08 -5.88
CA ARG A 73 -9.76 12.00 -4.64
C ARG A 73 -9.97 10.58 -4.15
N ALA A 74 -10.05 9.60 -5.07
CA ALA A 74 -10.09 8.20 -4.68
C ALA A 74 -8.80 7.80 -3.94
N TYR A 75 -7.64 8.16 -4.50
CA TYR A 75 -6.35 7.93 -3.84
C TYR A 75 -6.21 8.68 -2.51
N GLU A 76 -6.76 9.90 -2.37
CA GLU A 76 -6.75 10.63 -1.08
C GLU A 76 -7.34 9.78 0.04
N ARG A 77 -8.53 9.20 -0.20
CA ARG A 77 -9.23 8.35 0.77
C ARG A 77 -8.46 7.07 1.08
N GLU A 78 -7.87 6.45 0.06
CA GLU A 78 -7.06 5.24 0.25
C GLU A 78 -5.80 5.51 1.08
N ILE A 79 -5.15 6.65 0.84
CA ILE A 79 -3.98 7.08 1.59
C ILE A 79 -4.33 7.35 3.05
N ASP A 80 -5.43 8.05 3.32
CA ASP A 80 -5.89 8.32 4.69
C ASP A 80 -6.22 7.01 5.43
N ALA A 81 -6.93 6.09 4.77
CA ALA A 81 -7.27 4.79 5.35
C ALA A 81 -6.02 3.94 5.66
N LEU A 82 -5.04 3.94 4.77
CA LEU A 82 -3.79 3.19 4.96
C LEU A 82 -2.90 3.84 6.03
N ALA A 83 -2.87 5.17 6.09
CA ALA A 83 -2.18 5.93 7.13
C ALA A 83 -2.73 5.58 8.53
N CYS A 84 -4.05 5.65 8.72
CA CYS A 84 -4.69 5.28 9.99
C CYS A 84 -4.40 3.82 10.38
N ARG A 85 -4.34 2.91 9.39
CA ARG A 85 -4.00 1.51 9.64
C ARG A 85 -2.56 1.36 10.16
N ILE A 86 -1.60 2.02 9.51
CA ILE A 86 -0.19 2.00 9.93
C ILE A 86 -0.06 2.53 11.36
N ASP A 87 -0.70 3.67 11.65
CA ASP A 87 -0.61 4.30 12.97
C ASP A 87 -1.21 3.40 14.06
N GLY A 88 -2.41 2.86 13.84
CA GLY A 88 -3.05 1.95 14.80
C GLY A 88 -2.28 0.65 14.99
N PHE A 89 -1.62 0.14 13.95
CA PHE A 89 -0.84 -1.09 14.05
C PHE A 89 0.47 -0.87 14.82
N LEU A 90 1.14 0.26 14.60
CA LEU A 90 2.33 0.65 15.36
C LEU A 90 2.01 0.92 16.84
N GLU A 91 0.88 1.58 17.10
CA GLU A 91 0.39 1.79 18.46
C GLU A 91 0.13 0.45 19.16
N ALA A 92 -0.58 -0.48 18.51
CA ALA A 92 -0.83 -1.81 19.06
C ALA A 92 0.46 -2.58 19.39
N LEU A 93 1.44 -2.58 18.48
CA LEU A 93 2.74 -3.23 18.70
C LEU A 93 3.53 -2.58 19.85
N SER A 94 3.43 -1.26 20.01
CA SER A 94 4.07 -0.56 21.13
C SER A 94 3.37 -0.88 22.45
N CYS A 95 2.03 -0.95 22.48
CA CYS A 95 1.26 -1.25 23.69
C CYS A 95 1.53 -2.64 24.25
N VAL A 96 1.72 -3.64 23.39
CA VAL A 96 2.07 -5.02 23.80
C VAL A 96 3.57 -5.19 24.08
N GLY A 97 4.37 -4.12 23.99
CA GLY A 97 5.81 -4.17 24.21
C GLY A 97 6.60 -4.91 23.12
N ALA A 98 5.97 -5.21 21.98
CA ALA A 98 6.63 -5.90 20.86
C ALA A 98 7.65 -5.01 20.14
N ILE A 99 7.48 -3.68 20.22
CA ILE A 99 8.46 -2.71 19.74
C ILE A 99 8.68 -1.60 20.76
N GLY A 100 9.91 -1.05 20.78
CA GLY A 100 10.22 0.14 21.57
C GLY A 100 9.75 1.42 20.88
N ALA A 101 9.63 2.49 21.66
CA ALA A 101 9.22 3.82 21.17
C ALA A 101 10.11 4.36 20.03
N GLY A 102 11.42 4.07 20.07
CA GLY A 102 12.34 4.47 19.00
C GLY A 102 12.03 3.79 17.66
N SER A 103 11.67 2.49 17.68
CA SER A 103 11.28 1.77 16.47
C SER A 103 9.96 2.28 15.92
N ALA A 104 8.95 2.49 16.79
CA ALA A 104 7.67 3.06 16.39
C ALA A 104 7.83 4.44 15.72
N PHE A 105 8.68 5.30 16.29
CA PHE A 105 8.99 6.61 15.73
C PHE A 105 9.62 6.53 14.33
N MET A 106 10.52 5.56 14.07
CA MET A 106 11.13 5.39 12.75
C MET A 106 10.09 5.02 11.68
N TYR A 107 9.17 4.12 12.00
CA TYR A 107 8.08 3.75 11.08
C TYR A 107 7.09 4.90 10.85
N GLN A 108 6.70 5.62 11.90
CA GLN A 108 5.87 6.81 11.77
C GLN A 108 6.53 7.88 10.90
N ARG A 109 7.83 8.11 11.08
CA ARG A 109 8.60 9.04 10.24
C ARG A 109 8.62 8.62 8.77
N ALA A 110 8.80 7.32 8.51
CA ALA A 110 8.81 6.78 7.15
C ALA A 110 7.44 6.90 6.45
N ALA A 111 6.34 6.75 7.19
CA ALA A 111 4.98 6.96 6.71
C ALA A 111 4.67 8.46 6.50
N GLY A 112 5.11 9.31 7.43
CA GLY A 112 4.72 10.73 7.52
C GLY A 112 5.03 11.56 6.28
N ALA A 113 6.06 11.22 5.51
CA ALA A 113 6.33 11.88 4.23
C ALA A 113 5.21 11.68 3.20
N ALA A 114 4.63 10.48 3.14
CA ALA A 114 3.53 10.14 2.23
C ALA A 114 2.15 10.46 2.80
N GLN A 115 2.01 10.70 4.11
CA GLN A 115 0.74 11.09 4.73
C GLN A 115 0.41 12.58 4.54
N ARG A 116 1.39 13.42 4.16
CA ARG A 116 1.16 14.86 4.00
C ARG A 116 0.03 15.13 2.99
N PRO A 117 -1.05 15.84 3.40
CA PRO A 117 -2.18 16.09 2.52
C PRO A 117 -1.76 16.99 1.35
N ILE A 118 -2.27 16.67 0.16
CA ILE A 118 -2.14 17.49 -1.04
C ILE A 118 -3.55 17.92 -1.42
N ALA A 119 -3.79 19.22 -1.49
CA ALA A 119 -5.09 19.73 -1.91
C ALA A 119 -5.34 19.36 -3.39
N VAL A 120 -6.31 18.50 -3.67
CA VAL A 120 -6.57 18.00 -5.04
C VAL A 120 -6.98 19.13 -5.99
N ASN A 121 -7.74 20.12 -5.51
CA ASN A 121 -8.21 21.25 -6.32
C ASN A 121 -7.30 22.50 -6.20
N GLY A 122 -6.13 22.38 -5.58
CA GLY A 122 -5.29 23.53 -5.22
C GLY A 122 -5.64 24.17 -3.88
N PRO A 123 -4.86 25.19 -3.44
CA PRO A 123 -5.00 25.81 -2.12
C PRO A 123 -6.29 26.64 -2.01
N SER A 124 -7.02 26.49 -0.92
CA SER A 124 -8.18 27.33 -0.59
C SER A 124 -7.73 28.74 -0.20
N GLY A 125 -8.17 29.79 -0.93
CA GLY A 125 -7.94 31.20 -0.56
C GLY A 125 -6.96 31.99 -1.43
N GLY A 126 -6.33 31.35 -2.44
CA GLY A 126 -5.84 32.00 -3.66
C GLY A 126 -4.89 33.19 -3.53
N THR A 127 -3.63 32.97 -3.13
CA THR A 127 -2.53 33.82 -3.60
C THR A 127 -1.72 33.06 -4.65
N THR A 128 -1.17 33.76 -5.65
CA THR A 128 -0.28 33.17 -6.67
C THR A 128 0.88 32.41 -6.03
N LYS A 129 1.35 32.86 -4.85
CA LYS A 129 2.37 32.19 -4.06
C LYS A 129 1.91 30.82 -3.56
N ALA A 130 0.75 30.73 -2.91
CA ALA A 130 0.22 29.46 -2.41
C ALA A 130 -0.01 28.45 -3.55
N TYR A 131 -0.51 28.94 -4.70
CA TYR A 131 -0.69 28.10 -5.88
C TYR A 131 0.65 27.57 -6.42
N ASN A 132 1.67 28.42 -6.51
CA ASN A 132 3.00 28.02 -6.96
C ASN A 132 3.67 27.03 -6.00
N GLU A 133 3.52 27.21 -4.69
CA GLU A 133 4.02 26.27 -3.67
C GLU A 133 3.34 24.91 -3.76
N TRP A 134 2.00 24.91 -3.93
CA TRP A 134 1.22 23.70 -4.16
C TRP A 134 1.67 22.98 -5.44
N ARG A 135 1.74 23.70 -6.57
CA ARG A 135 2.18 23.15 -7.85
C ARG A 135 3.59 22.57 -7.76
N THR A 136 4.51 23.29 -7.12
CA THR A 136 5.90 22.82 -6.91
C THR A 136 5.94 21.54 -6.08
N THR A 137 5.06 21.40 -5.09
CA THR A 137 4.96 20.19 -4.26
C THR A 137 4.45 18.99 -5.07
N VAL A 138 3.40 19.19 -5.87
CA VAL A 138 2.87 18.16 -6.78
C VAL A 138 3.93 17.75 -7.81
N GLU A 139 4.63 18.73 -8.41
CA GLU A 139 5.69 18.48 -9.39
C GLU A 139 6.88 17.74 -8.79
N ARG A 140 7.32 18.09 -7.57
CA ARG A 140 8.36 17.33 -6.88
C ARG A 140 7.95 15.89 -6.65
N LEU A 141 6.74 15.63 -6.15
CA LEU A 141 6.26 14.26 -5.91
C LEU A 141 6.05 13.47 -7.20
N TYR A 142 5.74 14.17 -8.29
CA TYR A 142 5.67 13.57 -9.63
C TYR A 142 7.07 13.22 -10.16
N VAL A 143 8.05 14.13 -10.05
CA VAL A 143 9.43 13.96 -10.54
C VAL A 143 10.26 13.01 -9.66
N ASP A 144 10.09 13.05 -8.33
CA ASP A 144 10.76 12.18 -7.34
C ASP A 144 10.31 10.70 -7.44
N SER A 145 9.46 10.36 -8.41
CA SER A 145 9.04 8.99 -8.69
C SER A 145 10.17 8.03 -9.09
N ALA A 146 11.42 8.51 -9.20
CA ALA A 146 12.61 7.71 -9.51
C ALA A 146 13.46 7.26 -8.29
N LEU A 147 13.25 7.78 -7.07
CA LEU A 147 14.17 7.51 -5.95
C LEU A 147 13.43 7.25 -4.64
N THR A 148 12.85 6.07 -4.48
CA THR A 148 12.54 5.53 -3.15
C THR A 148 12.48 4.02 -3.27
N MET A 149 13.62 3.35 -3.14
CA MET A 149 13.78 2.00 -2.56
C MET A 149 15.21 1.41 -2.77
N ASP A 150 16.08 1.99 -3.59
CA ASP A 150 17.46 1.48 -3.73
C ASP A 150 18.35 1.78 -2.51
N ASP A 151 18.08 2.84 -1.75
CA ASP A 151 18.90 3.21 -0.57
C ASP A 151 18.63 2.37 0.69
N VAL A 152 17.65 1.47 0.69
CA VAL A 152 17.41 0.55 1.84
C VAL A 152 18.14 -0.79 1.65
N ARG A 153 18.78 -1.00 0.49
CA ARG A 153 19.50 -2.23 0.15
C ARG A 153 21.00 -2.03 -0.09
N GLY A 154 21.51 -0.84 0.23
CA GLY A 154 22.90 -0.44 0.01
C GLY A 154 23.88 -0.73 1.15
N ASP A 155 23.47 -1.45 2.19
CA ASP A 155 24.38 -2.02 3.20
C ASP A 155 24.31 -3.55 3.12
N ALA A 156 24.99 -4.10 2.13
CA ALA A 156 25.38 -5.51 2.04
C ALA A 156 26.90 -5.60 1.92
#